data_AF-A0A1A8BNQ0-F1
#
_entry.id   AF-A0A1A8BNQ0-F1
#
_cell.length_a   1.000
_cell.length_b   1.000
_cell.length_c   1.000
_cell.angle_alpha   90.00
_cell.angle_beta   90.00
_cell.angle_gamma   90.00
#
_symmetry.space_group_name_H-M   'P 1'
#
loop_
_entity.id
_entity.type
_entity.pdbx_description
1 polymer ?
#
loop_
_entity_poly.entity_id
_entity_poly.type
_entity_poly.pdbx_seq_one_letter_code
_entity_poly.pdbx_strand_id
1 'polypeptide(L)'
;VEILIPDVLRPVPSTLTQAIRNFAKSLEGWLTNAMSSFPQEIVRTKGAVVSAFAQTLRRYTSLNHLAQAARAVLQNTSQINQMLSDLNRVDFANVQEQASWVCQCDESVVQRLEQDFKVTLQQQSSLDQWATWLDNVVSQVLKPHQGSPSFPKAARQFLLKWSFYSSMVIRDLTLRSAASFGSFHLIRLLYDEYMFYLVEHRVAQATGETPIAVMGEFSDLSSMMPSLMEKDASFSDDLSNLGSEADTSRGPAEPAVKRERIEMSHPLQEM
;
A
#
# COMPACT_ATOMS: atom_id res chain seq x y z
N VAL A 1 -0.12 -20.20 -6.77
CA VAL A 1 0.35 -19.12 -5.86
C VAL A 1 0.10 -19.50 -4.41
N GLU A 2 -1.10 -19.98 -4.09
CA GLU A 2 -1.53 -20.40 -2.74
C GLU A 2 -0.60 -21.42 -2.06
N ILE A 3 0.10 -22.27 -2.81
CA ILE A 3 1.10 -23.19 -2.21
C ILE A 3 2.34 -22.43 -1.70
N LEU A 4 2.77 -21.38 -2.42
CA LEU A 4 3.97 -20.61 -2.10
C LEU A 4 3.68 -19.53 -1.06
N ILE A 5 2.48 -18.93 -1.12
CA ILE A 5 2.02 -17.88 -0.21
C ILE A 5 0.55 -18.21 0.13
N PRO A 6 0.32 -19.08 1.13
CA PRO A 6 -1.03 -19.55 1.47
C PRO A 6 -1.87 -18.47 2.15
N ASP A 7 -1.22 -17.56 2.87
CA ASP A 7 -1.88 -16.45 3.55
C ASP A 7 -0.96 -15.22 3.47
N VAL A 8 -1.41 -14.20 2.74
CA VAL A 8 -0.66 -12.96 2.53
C VAL A 8 -0.49 -12.17 3.83
N LEU A 9 -1.29 -12.42 4.87
CA LEU A 9 -1.16 -11.75 6.16
C LEU A 9 -0.19 -12.49 7.08
N ARG A 10 -0.07 -13.83 7.02
CA ARG A 10 0.74 -14.60 7.98
C ARG A 10 2.24 -14.38 7.78
N PRO A 11 3.06 -14.33 8.85
CA PRO A 11 4.50 -14.17 8.68
C PRO A 11 5.07 -15.32 7.84
N VAL A 12 5.82 -14.99 6.80
CA VAL A 12 6.55 -15.95 5.96
C VAL A 12 8.04 -15.89 6.34
N PRO A 13 8.74 -17.02 6.52
CA PRO A 13 10.17 -17.02 6.78
C PRO A 13 10.94 -16.21 5.73
N SER A 14 11.88 -15.36 6.18
CA SER A 14 12.63 -14.46 5.29
C SER A 14 13.37 -15.21 4.18
N THR A 15 13.91 -16.40 4.49
CA THR A 15 14.56 -17.29 3.53
C THR A 15 13.61 -17.75 2.43
N LEU A 16 12.37 -18.12 2.78
CA LEU A 16 11.34 -18.51 1.82
C LEU A 16 10.89 -17.33 0.97
N THR A 17 10.66 -16.16 1.59
CA THR A 17 10.32 -14.93 0.86
C THR A 17 11.39 -14.56 -0.16
N GLN A 18 12.68 -14.64 0.21
CA GLN A 18 13.78 -14.37 -0.71
C GLN A 18 13.85 -15.40 -1.83
N ALA A 19 13.63 -16.69 -1.54
CA ALA A 19 13.58 -17.73 -2.56
C ALA A 19 12.46 -17.49 -3.57
N ILE A 20 11.25 -17.11 -3.12
CA ILE A 20 10.11 -16.77 -3.99
C ILE A 20 10.44 -15.55 -4.86
N ARG A 21 11.03 -14.49 -4.28
CA ARG A 21 11.41 -13.29 -5.03
C ARG A 21 12.49 -13.56 -6.08
N ASN A 22 13.51 -14.35 -5.74
CA ASN A 22 14.56 -14.75 -6.68
C ASN A 22 13.98 -15.60 -7.82
N PHE A 23 13.12 -16.57 -7.49
CA PHE A 23 12.40 -17.38 -8.48
C PHE A 23 11.59 -16.49 -9.44
N ALA A 24 10.78 -15.57 -8.91
CA ALA A 24 9.98 -14.64 -9.72
C ALA A 24 10.83 -13.68 -10.58
N LYS A 25 12.05 -13.34 -10.16
CA LYS A 25 12.99 -12.52 -10.96
C LYS A 25 13.57 -13.30 -12.14
N SER A 26 13.87 -14.58 -11.96
CA SER A 26 14.57 -15.39 -12.97
C SER A 26 13.64 -16.14 -13.93
N LEU A 27 12.38 -16.34 -13.55
CA LEU A 27 11.45 -17.22 -14.26
C LEU A 27 11.26 -16.88 -15.75
N GLU A 28 11.13 -15.59 -16.08
CA GLU A 28 10.92 -15.15 -17.47
C GLU A 28 12.16 -15.41 -18.35
N GLY A 29 13.36 -15.16 -17.81
CA GLY A 29 14.61 -15.45 -18.50
C GLY A 29 14.82 -16.96 -18.70
N TRP A 30 14.47 -17.77 -17.70
CA TRP A 30 14.54 -19.23 -17.83
C TRP A 30 13.60 -19.75 -18.93
N LEU A 31 12.36 -19.26 -18.99
CA LEU A 31 11.42 -19.65 -20.04
C LEU A 31 11.94 -19.25 -21.43
N THR A 32 12.38 -18.00 -21.59
CA THR A 32 12.86 -17.47 -22.87
C THR A 32 14.04 -18.28 -23.39
N ASN A 33 15.00 -18.61 -22.52
CA ASN A 33 16.16 -19.41 -22.89
C ASN A 33 15.77 -20.85 -23.28
N ALA A 34 14.90 -21.48 -22.49
CA ALA A 34 14.42 -22.84 -22.74
C ALA A 34 13.63 -22.96 -24.06
N MET A 35 13.03 -21.86 -24.50
CA MET A 35 12.22 -21.80 -25.73
C MET A 35 12.93 -21.12 -26.91
N SER A 36 14.25 -20.93 -26.84
CA SER A 36 15.04 -20.23 -27.87
C SER A 36 14.90 -20.78 -29.30
N SER A 37 14.56 -22.07 -29.44
CA SER A 37 14.32 -22.74 -30.73
C SER A 37 12.86 -22.75 -31.19
N PHE A 38 11.93 -22.14 -30.44
CA PHE A 38 10.50 -22.14 -30.75
C PHE A 38 10.09 -20.87 -31.51
N PRO A 39 8.95 -20.91 -32.24
CA PRO A 39 8.37 -19.71 -32.85
C PRO A 39 8.12 -18.60 -31.83
N GLN A 40 8.51 -17.37 -32.18
CA GLN A 40 8.46 -16.20 -31.28
C GLN A 40 7.05 -15.88 -30.77
N GLU A 41 6.01 -16.17 -31.57
CA GLU A 41 4.63 -15.99 -31.15
C GLU A 41 4.25 -16.86 -29.94
N ILE A 42 4.73 -18.11 -29.91
CA ILE A 42 4.51 -19.04 -28.79
C ILE A 42 5.31 -18.58 -27.57
N VAL A 43 6.57 -18.15 -27.78
CA VAL A 43 7.43 -17.61 -26.71
C VAL A 43 6.77 -16.39 -26.07
N ARG A 44 6.26 -15.44 -26.87
CA ARG A 44 5.56 -14.25 -26.37
C ARG A 44 4.31 -14.60 -25.58
N THR A 45 3.49 -15.53 -26.08
CA THR A 45 2.24 -15.93 -25.41
C THR A 45 2.50 -16.58 -24.06
N LYS A 46 3.44 -17.54 -23.98
CA LYS A 46 3.82 -18.16 -22.71
C LYS A 46 4.58 -17.19 -21.79
N GLY A 47 5.39 -16.31 -22.38
CA GLY A 47 6.09 -15.23 -21.70
C GLY A 47 5.13 -14.34 -20.92
N ALA A 48 4.05 -13.86 -21.56
CA ALA A 48 3.05 -13.03 -20.90
C ALA A 48 2.45 -13.68 -19.65
N VAL A 49 2.11 -14.98 -19.71
CA VAL A 49 1.58 -15.73 -18.55
C VAL A 49 2.62 -15.85 -17.44
N VAL A 50 3.88 -16.14 -17.80
CA VAL A 50 4.99 -16.23 -16.84
C VAL A 50 5.28 -14.88 -16.19
N SER A 51 5.28 -13.79 -16.95
CA SER A 51 5.46 -12.44 -16.42
C SER A 51 4.34 -12.06 -15.47
N ALA A 52 3.08 -12.37 -15.81
CA ALA A 52 1.94 -12.14 -14.93
C ALA A 52 2.07 -12.94 -13.62
N PHE A 53 2.43 -14.22 -13.69
CA PHE A 53 2.65 -15.05 -12.51
C PHE A 53 3.81 -14.54 -11.63
N ALA A 54 4.94 -14.19 -12.24
CA ALA A 54 6.07 -13.59 -11.54
C ALA A 54 5.68 -12.28 -10.85
N GLN A 55 4.89 -11.44 -11.51
CA GLN A 55 4.37 -10.20 -10.94
C GLN A 55 3.44 -10.46 -9.75
N THR A 56 2.55 -11.44 -9.84
CA THR A 56 1.69 -11.85 -8.71
C THR A 56 2.52 -12.29 -7.51
N LEU A 57 3.58 -13.09 -7.72
CA LEU A 57 4.48 -13.49 -6.63
C LEU A 57 5.14 -12.27 -5.96
N ARG A 58 5.65 -11.32 -6.76
CA ARG A 58 6.24 -10.08 -6.21
C ARG A 58 5.22 -9.32 -5.38
N ARG A 59 4.04 -9.06 -5.94
CA ARG A 59 2.95 -8.35 -5.25
C ARG A 59 2.57 -9.02 -3.93
N TYR A 60 2.35 -10.33 -3.91
CA TYR A 60 1.93 -11.03 -2.70
C TYR A 60 3.05 -11.06 -1.64
N THR A 61 4.32 -11.18 -2.03
CA THR A 61 5.43 -11.02 -1.06
C THR A 61 5.56 -9.60 -0.53
N SER A 62 5.29 -8.58 -1.34
CA SER A 62 5.28 -7.18 -0.90
C SER A 62 4.11 -6.88 0.04
N LEU A 63 2.91 -7.37 -0.27
CA LEU A 63 1.75 -7.31 0.61
C LEU A 63 2.04 -8.01 1.95
N ASN A 64 2.71 -9.16 1.92
CA ASN A 64 3.11 -9.85 3.15
C ASN A 64 4.07 -9.04 4.02
N HIS A 65 5.02 -8.34 3.39
CA HIS A 65 5.94 -7.46 4.09
C HIS A 65 5.21 -6.27 4.72
N LEU A 66 4.30 -5.62 3.97
CA LEU A 66 3.45 -4.54 4.50
C LEU A 66 2.61 -5.01 5.68
N ALA A 67 2.06 -6.23 5.61
CA ALA A 67 1.31 -6.83 6.70
C ALA A 67 2.17 -7.00 7.97
N GLN A 68 3.43 -7.42 7.84
CA GLN A 68 4.33 -7.54 9.01
C GLN A 68 4.67 -6.19 9.62
N ALA A 69 4.98 -5.20 8.79
CA ALA A 69 5.28 -3.84 9.26
C ALA A 69 4.05 -3.23 9.97
N ALA A 70 2.85 -3.39 9.39
CA ALA A 70 1.62 -2.89 9.99
C ALA A 70 1.28 -3.59 11.32
N ARG A 71 1.59 -4.89 11.48
CA ARG A 71 1.42 -5.57 12.78
C ARG A 71 2.19 -4.88 13.89
N ALA A 72 3.43 -4.46 13.64
CA ALA A 72 4.25 -3.78 14.64
C ALA A 72 3.59 -2.46 15.10
N VAL A 73 2.99 -1.71 14.17
CA VAL A 73 2.22 -0.49 14.48
C VAL A 73 0.96 -0.83 15.29
N LEU A 74 0.18 -1.82 14.83
CA LEU A 74 -1.09 -2.21 15.46
C LEU A 74 -0.93 -2.91 16.82
N GLN A 75 0.29 -3.29 17.20
CA GLN A 75 0.61 -3.82 18.53
C GLN A 75 1.15 -2.74 19.48
N ASN A 76 1.39 -1.52 18.98
CA ASN A 76 1.93 -0.43 19.78
C ASN A 76 0.80 0.49 20.26
N THR A 77 0.36 0.29 21.51
CA THR A 77 -0.73 1.08 22.12
C THR A 77 -0.47 2.59 22.13
N SER A 78 0.78 3.02 22.34
CA SER A 78 1.13 4.45 22.33
C SER A 78 0.91 5.05 20.94
N GLN A 79 1.38 4.35 19.90
CA GLN A 79 1.17 4.75 18.51
C GLN A 79 -0.31 4.76 18.15
N ILE A 80 -1.09 3.77 18.57
CA ILE A 80 -2.54 3.75 18.34
C ILE A 80 -3.24 4.96 18.98
N ASN A 81 -2.90 5.30 20.22
CA ASN A 81 -3.48 6.46 20.90
C ASN A 81 -3.12 7.76 20.18
N GLN A 82 -1.88 7.90 19.71
CA GLN A 82 -1.46 9.05 18.90
C GLN A 82 -2.21 9.10 17.57
N MET A 83 -2.39 7.95 16.90
CA MET A 83 -3.18 7.84 15.67
C MET A 83 -4.63 8.27 15.89
N LEU A 84 -5.28 7.84 16.98
CA LEU A 84 -6.64 8.27 17.32
C LEU A 84 -6.74 9.77 17.55
N SER A 85 -5.76 10.35 18.26
CA SER A 85 -5.68 11.79 18.49
C SER A 85 -5.58 12.58 17.18
N ASP A 86 -4.66 12.17 16.29
CA ASP A 86 -4.45 12.81 15.00
C ASP A 86 -5.66 12.62 14.07
N LEU A 87 -6.28 11.44 14.07
CA LEU A 87 -7.48 11.14 13.28
C LEU A 87 -8.67 12.02 13.67
N ASN A 88 -8.86 12.29 14.96
CA ASN A 88 -9.93 13.16 15.44
C ASN A 88 -9.76 14.63 15.02
N ARG A 89 -8.58 15.01 14.51
CA ARG A 89 -8.30 16.35 13.99
C ARG A 89 -8.53 16.47 12.49
N VAL A 90 -8.75 15.35 11.79
CA VAL A 90 -9.03 15.33 10.35
C VAL A 90 -10.40 15.96 10.10
N ASP A 91 -10.48 16.83 9.09
CA ASP A 91 -11.74 17.44 8.66
C ASP A 91 -12.51 16.49 7.73
N PHE A 92 -13.19 15.52 8.35
CA PHE A 92 -13.97 14.53 7.61
C PHE A 92 -15.16 15.13 6.86
N ALA A 93 -15.70 16.26 7.31
CA ALA A 93 -16.78 16.94 6.59
C ALA A 93 -16.30 17.43 5.21
N ASN A 94 -15.15 18.11 5.17
CA ASN A 94 -14.54 18.56 3.92
C ASN A 94 -14.06 17.38 3.05
N VAL A 95 -13.49 16.34 3.65
CA VAL A 95 -13.10 15.11 2.92
C VAL A 95 -14.32 14.47 2.25
N GLN A 96 -15.42 14.35 2.98
CA GLN A 96 -16.66 13.77 2.49
C GLN A 96 -17.31 14.63 1.39
N GLU A 97 -17.35 15.96 1.55
CA GLU A 97 -17.91 16.87 0.54
C GLU A 97 -17.16 16.74 -0.80
N GLN A 98 -15.84 16.79 -0.77
CA GLN A 98 -15.02 16.64 -1.98
C GLN A 98 -15.14 15.24 -2.59
N ALA A 99 -15.19 14.18 -1.76
CA ALA A 99 -15.41 12.81 -2.26
C ALA A 99 -16.79 12.63 -2.89
N SER A 100 -17.83 13.19 -2.29
CA SER A 100 -19.18 13.20 -2.89
C SER A 100 -19.16 13.92 -4.24
N TRP A 101 -18.54 15.10 -4.32
CA TRP A 101 -18.45 15.88 -5.54
C TRP A 101 -17.65 15.19 -6.67
N VAL A 102 -16.49 14.62 -6.34
CA VAL A 102 -15.55 14.06 -7.34
C VAL A 102 -15.88 12.62 -7.71
N CYS A 103 -16.14 11.76 -6.71
CA CYS A 103 -16.28 10.32 -6.90
C CYS A 103 -17.70 9.80 -6.68
N GLN A 104 -18.67 10.68 -6.37
CA GLN A 104 -20.05 10.29 -6.03
C GLN A 104 -20.04 9.20 -4.96
N CYS A 105 -19.19 9.41 -3.96
CA CYS A 105 -19.03 8.49 -2.85
C CYS A 105 -20.27 8.63 -1.94
N ASP A 106 -20.93 7.51 -1.62
CA ASP A 106 -22.16 7.50 -0.81
C ASP A 106 -21.85 7.94 0.62
N GLU A 107 -22.50 9.01 1.07
CA GLU A 107 -22.30 9.62 2.38
C GLU A 107 -22.49 8.62 3.53
N SER A 108 -23.55 7.80 3.46
CA SER A 108 -23.85 6.83 4.53
C SER A 108 -22.81 5.72 4.61
N VAL A 109 -22.26 5.31 3.47
CA VAL A 109 -21.17 4.33 3.42
C VAL A 109 -19.90 4.94 3.98
N VAL A 110 -19.54 6.15 3.56
CA VAL A 110 -18.33 6.86 4.02
C VAL A 110 -18.36 7.08 5.53
N GLN A 111 -19.47 7.59 6.08
CA GLN A 111 -19.63 7.82 7.52
C GLN A 111 -19.51 6.53 8.33
N ARG A 112 -20.08 5.43 7.81
CA ARG A 112 -19.94 4.11 8.44
C ARG A 112 -18.48 3.65 8.44
N LEU A 113 -17.77 3.79 7.31
CA LEU A 113 -16.36 3.41 7.22
C LEU A 113 -15.48 4.21 8.17
N GLU A 114 -15.72 5.52 8.28
CA GLU A 114 -15.02 6.38 9.24
C GLU A 114 -15.26 5.91 10.68
N GLN A 115 -16.52 5.70 11.05
CA GLN A 115 -16.91 5.27 12.40
C GLN A 115 -16.33 3.89 12.73
N ASP A 116 -16.45 2.94 11.82
CA ASP A 116 -15.92 1.58 12.01
C ASP A 116 -14.39 1.61 12.14
N PHE A 117 -13.71 2.43 11.33
CA PHE A 117 -12.26 2.58 11.42
C PHE A 117 -11.84 3.12 12.80
N LYS A 118 -12.51 4.18 13.29
CA LYS A 118 -12.27 4.74 14.63
C LYS A 118 -12.49 3.70 15.73
N VAL A 119 -13.59 2.96 15.68
CA VAL A 119 -13.92 1.91 16.66
C VAL A 119 -12.88 0.78 16.62
N THR A 120 -12.52 0.30 15.43
CA THR A 120 -11.58 -0.80 15.25
C THR A 120 -10.19 -0.42 15.77
N LEU A 121 -9.77 0.82 15.53
CA LEU A 121 -8.51 1.38 16.04
C LEU A 121 -8.55 1.54 17.57
N GLN A 122 -9.65 2.07 18.12
CA GLN A 122 -9.85 2.24 19.56
C GLN A 122 -9.86 0.92 20.34
N GLN A 123 -10.40 -0.14 19.73
CA GLN A 123 -10.39 -1.50 20.29
C GLN A 123 -9.01 -2.17 20.25
N GLN A 124 -8.00 -1.52 19.63
CA GLN A 124 -6.66 -2.09 19.42
C GLN A 124 -6.73 -3.45 18.72
N SER A 125 -7.59 -3.52 17.70
CA SER A 125 -7.87 -4.76 16.98
C SER A 125 -6.64 -5.32 16.29
N SER A 126 -6.51 -6.65 16.26
CA SER A 126 -5.44 -7.35 15.58
C SER A 126 -5.51 -7.17 14.06
N LEU A 127 -4.41 -7.42 13.35
CA LEU A 127 -4.39 -7.33 11.89
C LEU A 127 -5.44 -8.27 11.24
N ASP A 128 -5.67 -9.46 11.81
CA ASP A 128 -6.69 -10.39 11.30
C ASP A 128 -8.11 -9.82 11.45
N GLN A 129 -8.39 -9.07 12.52
CA GLN A 129 -9.66 -8.37 12.71
C GLN A 129 -9.83 -7.22 11.71
N TRP A 130 -8.76 -6.44 11.45
CA TRP A 130 -8.76 -5.43 10.40
C TRP A 130 -9.01 -6.03 9.01
N ALA A 131 -8.38 -7.15 8.70
CA ALA A 131 -8.58 -7.87 7.45
C ALA A 131 -10.04 -8.33 7.29
N THR A 132 -10.63 -8.85 8.37
CA THR A 132 -12.06 -9.22 8.41
C THR A 132 -12.96 -8.02 8.16
N TRP A 133 -12.65 -6.86 8.74
CA TRP A 133 -13.40 -5.63 8.47
C TRP A 133 -13.29 -5.21 7.00
N LEU A 134 -12.09 -5.19 6.41
CA LEU A 134 -11.90 -4.85 4.99
C LEU A 134 -12.64 -5.82 4.06
N ASP A 135 -12.62 -7.12 4.35
CA ASP A 135 -13.39 -8.13 3.60
C ASP A 135 -14.91 -7.87 3.67
N ASN A 136 -15.42 -7.48 4.86
CA ASN A 136 -16.80 -7.09 5.02
C ASN A 136 -17.16 -5.82 4.22
N VAL A 137 -16.27 -4.84 4.15
CA VAL A 137 -16.45 -3.63 3.33
C VAL A 137 -16.60 -4.01 1.86
N VAL A 138 -15.66 -4.79 1.32
CA VAL A 138 -15.71 -5.28 -0.08
C VAL A 138 -17.01 -6.05 -0.33
N SER A 139 -17.37 -6.94 0.60
CA SER A 139 -18.59 -7.73 0.50
C SER A 139 -19.84 -6.87 0.43
N GLN A 140 -19.97 -5.89 1.31
CA GLN A 140 -21.15 -5.01 1.35
C GLN A 140 -21.28 -4.16 0.10
N VAL A 141 -20.17 -3.57 -0.38
CA VAL A 141 -20.17 -2.71 -1.56
C VAL A 141 -20.45 -3.49 -2.84
N LEU A 142 -19.92 -4.71 -2.98
CA LEU A 142 -20.08 -5.50 -4.20
C LEU A 142 -21.34 -6.37 -4.23
N LYS A 143 -21.99 -6.61 -3.08
CA LYS A 143 -23.21 -7.42 -2.97
C LYS A 143 -24.31 -7.02 -3.97
N PRO A 144 -24.64 -5.73 -4.18
CA PRO A 144 -25.69 -5.33 -5.13
C PRO A 144 -25.39 -5.68 -6.60
N HIS A 145 -24.13 -5.95 -6.92
CA HIS A 145 -23.68 -6.26 -8.28
C HIS A 145 -23.49 -7.76 -8.51
N GLN A 146 -23.68 -8.62 -7.50
CA GLN A 146 -23.46 -10.06 -7.63
C GLN A 146 -24.33 -10.66 -8.74
N GLY A 147 -23.73 -11.53 -9.57
CA GLY A 147 -24.39 -12.15 -10.72
C GLY A 147 -24.64 -11.20 -11.91
N SER A 148 -24.30 -9.91 -11.79
CA SER A 148 -24.44 -8.95 -12.89
C SER A 148 -23.18 -8.92 -13.76
N PRO A 149 -23.29 -8.74 -15.10
CA PRO A 149 -22.15 -8.47 -15.96
C PRO A 149 -21.41 -7.16 -15.60
N SER A 150 -22.05 -6.27 -14.82
CA SER A 150 -21.41 -5.04 -14.33
C SER A 150 -20.50 -5.24 -13.13
N PHE A 151 -20.42 -6.44 -12.55
CA PHE A 151 -19.63 -6.72 -11.34
C PHE A 151 -18.15 -6.28 -11.45
N PRO A 152 -17.39 -6.64 -12.51
CA PRO A 152 -15.98 -6.23 -12.62
C PRO A 152 -15.83 -4.70 -12.73
N LYS A 153 -16.78 -4.04 -13.41
CA LYS A 153 -16.79 -2.57 -13.54
C LYS A 153 -17.07 -1.91 -12.18
N ALA A 154 -18.02 -2.44 -11.41
CA ALA A 154 -18.33 -1.94 -10.08
C ALA A 154 -17.15 -2.13 -9.10
N ALA A 155 -16.49 -3.28 -9.16
CA ALA A 155 -15.25 -3.57 -8.43
C ALA A 155 -14.13 -2.55 -8.71
N ARG A 156 -13.87 -2.24 -9.99
CA ARG A 156 -12.90 -1.20 -10.38
C ARG A 156 -13.28 0.18 -9.87
N GLN A 157 -14.56 0.54 -10.01
CA GLN A 157 -15.06 1.82 -9.50
C GLN A 157 -14.93 1.91 -7.98
N PHE A 158 -15.17 0.82 -7.25
CA PHE A 158 -14.93 0.79 -5.81
C PHE A 158 -13.46 1.05 -5.46
N LEU A 159 -12.49 0.39 -6.12
CA LEU A 159 -11.06 0.64 -5.88
C LEU A 159 -10.66 2.09 -6.18
N LEU A 160 -11.20 2.69 -7.23
CA LEU A 160 -10.98 4.11 -7.55
C LEU A 160 -11.52 5.03 -6.44
N LYS A 161 -12.76 4.80 -6.00
CA LYS A 161 -13.40 5.56 -4.91
C LYS A 161 -12.62 5.40 -3.60
N TRP A 162 -12.24 4.18 -3.26
CA TRP A 162 -11.40 3.84 -2.11
C TRP A 162 -10.10 4.64 -2.15
N SER A 163 -9.37 4.55 -3.26
CA SER A 163 -8.06 5.18 -3.41
C SER A 163 -8.15 6.71 -3.35
N PHE A 164 -9.16 7.28 -4.00
CA PHE A 164 -9.41 8.72 -3.94
C PHE A 164 -9.69 9.18 -2.51
N TYR A 165 -10.70 8.60 -1.86
CA TYR A 165 -11.16 9.02 -0.53
C TYR A 165 -10.05 8.97 0.51
N SER A 166 -9.38 7.83 0.62
CA SER A 166 -8.29 7.63 1.57
C SER A 166 -7.06 8.49 1.25
N SER A 167 -6.78 8.83 0.00
CA SER A 167 -5.72 9.81 -0.35
C SER A 167 -6.04 11.21 0.18
N MET A 168 -7.33 11.58 0.25
CA MET A 168 -7.74 12.84 0.88
C MET A 168 -7.49 12.87 2.38
N VAL A 169 -7.77 11.76 3.06
CA VAL A 169 -7.48 11.61 4.50
C VAL A 169 -5.98 11.72 4.76
N ILE A 170 -5.15 11.03 3.96
CA ILE A 170 -3.68 11.11 4.06
C ILE A 170 -3.19 12.54 3.77
N ARG A 171 -3.74 13.22 2.76
CA ARG A 171 -3.41 14.62 2.45
C ARG A 171 -3.69 15.55 3.63
N ASP A 172 -4.85 15.41 4.28
CA ASP A 172 -5.20 16.24 5.44
C ASP A 172 -4.25 15.98 6.62
N LEU A 173 -3.91 14.71 6.89
CA LEU A 173 -2.89 14.34 7.89
C LEU A 173 -1.51 14.92 7.56
N THR A 174 -1.08 14.93 6.29
CA THR A 174 0.17 15.58 5.84
C THR A 174 0.14 17.07 6.11
N LEU A 175 -0.94 17.76 5.72
CA LEU A 175 -1.07 19.22 5.87
C LEU A 175 -1.07 19.66 7.34
N ARG A 176 -1.53 18.78 8.25
CA ARG A 176 -1.49 19.02 9.70
C ARG A 176 -0.17 18.62 10.36
N SER A 177 0.76 18.04 9.60
CA SER A 177 2.00 17.46 10.12
C SER A 177 1.74 16.50 11.28
N ALA A 178 0.76 15.60 11.09
CA ALA A 178 0.37 14.62 12.11
C ALA A 178 1.57 13.79 12.58
N ALA A 179 1.76 13.67 13.90
CA ALA A 179 2.90 12.93 14.46
C ALA A 179 2.86 11.45 14.09
N SER A 180 1.65 10.89 13.94
CA SER A 180 1.42 9.51 13.50
C SER A 180 1.32 9.33 11.98
N PHE A 181 1.71 10.32 11.17
CA PHE A 181 1.60 10.26 9.70
C PHE A 181 2.24 9.00 9.10
N GLY A 182 3.43 8.62 9.56
CA GLY A 182 4.13 7.42 9.07
C GLY A 182 3.31 6.14 9.27
N SER A 183 2.67 6.00 10.44
CA SER A 183 1.78 4.88 10.76
C SER A 183 0.55 4.85 9.86
N PHE A 184 -0.11 5.99 9.64
CA PHE A 184 -1.23 6.09 8.71
C PHE A 184 -0.83 5.78 7.27
N HIS A 185 0.34 6.25 6.83
CA HIS A 185 0.84 5.98 5.49
C HIS A 185 1.14 4.49 5.29
N LEU A 186 1.74 3.83 6.28
CA LEU A 186 1.96 2.38 6.23
C LEU A 186 0.65 1.60 6.18
N ILE A 187 -0.33 1.93 7.03
CA ILE A 187 -1.67 1.30 6.99
C ILE A 187 -2.35 1.55 5.65
N ARG A 188 -2.23 2.76 5.08
CA ARG A 188 -2.76 3.11 3.76
C ARG A 188 -2.19 2.20 2.68
N LEU A 189 -0.86 2.03 2.62
CA LEU A 189 -0.19 1.16 1.65
C LEU A 189 -0.66 -0.29 1.77
N LEU A 190 -0.74 -0.81 3.01
CA LEU A 190 -1.26 -2.14 3.26
C LEU A 190 -2.70 -2.28 2.76
N TYR A 191 -3.57 -1.33 3.09
CA TYR A 191 -5.00 -1.45 2.75
C TYR A 191 -5.26 -1.32 1.27
N ASP A 192 -4.51 -0.49 0.53
CA ASP A 192 -4.61 -0.48 -0.93
C ASP A 192 -4.30 -1.84 -1.54
N GLU A 193 -3.16 -2.41 -1.16
CA GLU A 193 -2.74 -3.72 -1.68
C GLU A 193 -3.70 -4.82 -1.26
N TYR A 194 -4.22 -4.77 -0.02
CA TYR A 194 -5.16 -5.77 0.48
C TYR A 194 -6.57 -5.62 -0.11
N MET A 195 -7.08 -4.40 -0.26
CA MET A 195 -8.36 -4.14 -0.95
C MET A 195 -8.29 -4.59 -2.40
N PHE A 196 -7.17 -4.30 -3.07
CA PHE A 196 -6.94 -4.81 -4.41
C PHE A 196 -6.95 -6.34 -4.41
N TYR A 197 -6.20 -6.99 -3.52
CA TYR A 197 -6.17 -8.45 -3.38
C TYR A 197 -7.58 -9.02 -3.18
N LEU A 198 -8.38 -8.46 -2.27
CA LEU A 198 -9.75 -8.92 -2.02
C LEU A 198 -10.62 -8.78 -3.26
N VAL A 199 -10.61 -7.60 -3.89
CA VAL A 199 -11.42 -7.30 -5.07
C VAL A 199 -11.02 -8.19 -6.25
N GLU A 200 -9.73 -8.40 -6.48
CA GLU A 200 -9.18 -9.33 -7.48
C GLU A 200 -9.80 -10.72 -7.32
N HIS A 201 -9.80 -11.28 -6.10
CA HIS A 201 -10.37 -12.59 -5.83
C HIS A 201 -11.89 -12.62 -6.01
N ARG A 202 -12.60 -11.56 -5.61
CA ARG A 202 -14.06 -11.47 -5.83
C ARG A 202 -14.41 -11.43 -7.31
N VAL A 203 -13.65 -10.70 -8.12
CA VAL A 203 -13.87 -10.63 -9.57
C VAL A 203 -13.57 -11.99 -10.21
N ALA A 204 -12.44 -12.61 -9.87
CA ALA A 204 -12.08 -13.94 -10.37
C ALA A 204 -13.17 -14.99 -10.09
N GLN A 205 -13.70 -15.01 -8.86
CA GLN A 205 -14.82 -15.88 -8.49
C GLN A 205 -16.09 -15.57 -9.29
N ALA A 206 -16.41 -14.30 -9.50
CA ALA A 206 -17.61 -13.90 -10.23
C ALA A 206 -17.53 -14.19 -11.75
N THR A 207 -16.33 -14.15 -12.34
CA THR A 207 -16.11 -14.42 -13.78
C THR A 207 -15.76 -15.88 -14.06
N GLY A 208 -15.47 -16.68 -13.03
CA GLY A 208 -14.99 -18.06 -13.21
C GLY A 208 -13.55 -18.14 -13.72
N GLU A 209 -12.78 -17.07 -13.53
CA GLU A 209 -11.39 -16.98 -13.95
C GLU A 209 -10.42 -17.14 -12.78
N THR A 210 -9.12 -17.21 -13.10
CA THR A 210 -8.09 -17.16 -12.06
C THR A 210 -7.77 -15.71 -11.69
N PRO A 211 -7.36 -15.41 -10.43
CA PRO A 211 -6.90 -14.07 -10.05
C PRO A 211 -5.85 -13.47 -11.01
N ILE A 212 -4.92 -14.31 -11.50
CA ILE A 212 -3.87 -13.91 -12.46
C ILE A 212 -4.46 -13.52 -13.83
N ALA A 213 -5.52 -14.20 -14.28
CA ALA A 213 -6.18 -13.88 -15.54
C ALA A 213 -6.88 -12.53 -15.47
N VAL A 214 -7.59 -12.27 -14.36
CA VAL A 214 -8.26 -10.98 -14.10
C VAL A 214 -7.25 -9.83 -14.12
N MET A 215 -6.05 -10.04 -13.57
CA MET A 215 -4.99 -9.03 -13.53
C MET A 215 -4.51 -8.49 -14.87
N GLY A 216 -4.56 -9.30 -15.93
CA GLY A 216 -4.19 -8.86 -17.28
C GLY A 216 -5.03 -7.67 -17.77
N GLU A 217 -6.27 -7.55 -17.28
CA GLU A 217 -7.18 -6.44 -17.60
C GLU A 217 -7.02 -5.23 -16.66
N PHE A 218 -6.38 -5.39 -15.50
CA PHE A 218 -6.20 -4.35 -14.46
C PHE A 218 -4.81 -3.70 -14.46
N SER A 219 -3.88 -4.19 -15.29
CA SER A 219 -2.49 -3.72 -15.33
C SER A 219 -2.36 -2.20 -15.53
N ASP A 220 -3.30 -1.57 -16.23
CA ASP A 220 -3.31 -0.11 -16.42
C ASP A 220 -3.44 0.65 -15.08
N LEU A 221 -4.20 0.13 -14.12
CA LEU A 221 -4.44 0.78 -12.83
C LEU A 221 -3.29 0.55 -11.83
N SER A 222 -2.69 -0.64 -11.85
CA SER A 222 -1.54 -0.98 -10.98
C SER A 222 -0.29 -0.17 -11.35
N SER A 223 -0.17 0.28 -12.61
CA SER A 223 0.93 1.15 -13.06
C SER A 223 0.85 2.59 -12.52
N MET A 224 -0.34 3.03 -12.07
CA MET A 224 -0.57 4.36 -11.52
C MET A 224 -0.28 4.48 -10.02
N MET A 225 -0.16 3.35 -9.31
CA MET A 225 0.33 3.33 -7.94
C MET A 225 1.86 3.33 -7.95
N PRO A 226 2.55 4.28 -7.27
CA PRO A 226 3.99 4.27 -7.20
C PRO A 226 4.46 2.98 -6.53
N SER A 227 5.14 2.09 -7.27
CA SER A 227 5.82 0.94 -6.69
C SER A 227 7.08 1.41 -5.96
N LEU A 228 6.90 1.99 -4.76
CA LEU A 228 7.98 2.50 -3.92
C LEU A 228 8.93 1.38 -3.43
N MET A 229 8.53 0.12 -3.57
CA MET A 229 9.27 -1.02 -2.98
C MET A 229 10.35 -1.64 -3.87
N GLU A 230 10.58 -1.15 -5.09
CA GLU A 230 11.63 -1.71 -5.96
C GLU A 230 13.03 -1.14 -5.69
N LYS A 231 13.14 -0.06 -4.92
CA LYS A 231 14.44 0.53 -4.56
C LYS A 231 14.80 0.32 -3.09
N ASP A 232 15.85 -0.47 -2.94
CA ASP A 232 16.78 -0.55 -1.82
C ASP A 232 16.35 -1.25 -0.53
N ALA A 233 17.13 -2.28 -0.19
CA ALA A 233 17.15 -2.96 1.10
C ALA A 233 17.46 -2.01 2.28
N SER A 234 17.77 -0.73 2.04
CA SER A 234 17.96 0.29 3.06
C SER A 234 16.65 0.89 3.58
N PHE A 235 15.57 0.90 2.80
CA PHE A 235 14.29 1.47 3.25
C PHE A 235 13.60 0.61 4.34
N SER A 236 14.00 -0.66 4.44
CA SER A 236 13.54 -1.58 5.49
C SER A 236 14.04 -1.18 6.87
N ASP A 237 15.23 -0.58 6.98
CA ASP A 237 15.87 -0.22 8.26
C ASP A 237 15.27 1.09 8.81
N ASP A 238 14.99 2.06 7.92
CA ASP A 238 14.39 3.34 8.30
C ASP A 238 12.94 3.18 8.79
N LEU A 239 12.16 2.24 8.23
CA LEU A 239 10.77 2.02 8.65
C LEU A 239 10.66 1.35 10.04
N SER A 240 11.62 0.49 10.39
CA SER A 240 11.72 -0.08 11.75
C SER A 240 12.12 0.97 12.80
N ASN A 241 12.80 2.04 12.39
CA ASN A 241 13.33 3.05 13.31
C ASN A 241 12.30 4.13 13.69
N LEU A 242 11.22 4.29 12.90
CA LEU A 242 10.10 5.20 13.21
C LEU A 242 9.33 4.83 14.49
N GLY A 243 9.59 3.66 15.09
CA GLY A 243 9.02 3.23 16.36
C GLY A 243 9.87 3.52 17.60
N SER A 244 11.05 4.15 17.47
CA SER A 244 12.09 4.12 18.51
C SER A 244 12.63 5.49 18.99
N GLU A 245 11.98 6.63 18.69
CA GLU A 245 12.43 7.91 19.26
C GLU A 245 11.45 8.47 20.29
N ALA A 246 11.56 7.95 21.52
CA ALA A 246 11.24 8.70 22.71
C ALA A 246 12.45 8.62 23.66
N ASP A 247 12.97 9.80 23.99
CA ASP A 247 13.96 10.08 25.04
C ASP A 247 15.44 10.11 24.62
N THR A 248 15.89 11.27 24.13
CA THR A 248 17.11 11.90 24.66
C THR A 248 16.98 13.42 24.67
N SER A 249 17.17 13.97 25.85
CA SER A 249 17.29 15.39 26.15
C SER A 249 18.50 16.00 25.44
N ARG A 250 18.28 17.00 24.56
CA ARG A 250 19.32 17.93 24.07
C ARG A 250 18.69 19.25 23.60
N GLY A 251 19.26 20.36 24.08
CA GLY A 251 18.75 21.74 23.93
C GLY A 251 18.82 22.31 22.50
N PRO A 252 18.36 23.55 22.30
CA PRO A 252 18.07 24.09 20.98
C PRO A 252 19.37 24.48 20.26
N ALA A 253 19.62 23.88 19.10
CA ALA A 253 20.65 24.33 18.16
C ALA A 253 19.97 25.02 16.96
N GLU A 254 20.32 26.28 16.73
CA GLU A 254 19.88 27.10 15.58
C GLU A 254 20.38 26.52 14.24
N PRO A 255 19.68 26.76 13.11
CA PRO A 255 20.14 26.29 11.81
C PRO A 255 21.19 27.23 11.19
N ALA A 256 22.22 26.64 10.59
CA ALA A 256 23.32 27.34 9.95
C ALA A 256 22.94 27.95 8.59
N VAL A 257 23.07 29.27 8.46
CA VAL A 257 22.94 30.01 7.19
C VAL A 257 24.25 29.94 6.40
N LYS A 258 24.20 29.44 5.15
CA LYS A 258 25.34 29.46 4.22
C LYS A 258 25.71 30.91 3.86
N ARG A 259 26.93 31.32 4.18
CA ARG A 259 27.49 32.63 3.84
C ARG A 259 28.41 32.47 2.62
N GLU A 260 28.05 33.06 1.48
CA GLU A 260 28.90 33.11 0.30
C GLU A 260 30.11 34.02 0.54
N ARG A 261 31.31 33.54 0.20
CA ARG A 261 32.58 34.23 0.35
C ARG A 261 32.89 34.97 -0.94
N ILE A 262 32.80 36.30 -0.92
CA ILE A 262 33.33 37.16 -1.98
C ILE A 262 34.82 37.38 -1.68
N GLU A 263 35.68 36.91 -2.57
CA GLU A 263 37.12 37.21 -2.55
C GLU A 263 37.36 38.63 -3.07
N MET A 264 38.04 39.46 -2.29
CA MET A 264 38.69 40.67 -2.80
C MET A 264 40.19 40.61 -2.49
N SER A 265 40.97 40.67 -3.56
CA SER A 265 42.43 40.70 -3.61
C SER A 265 43.02 41.96 -2.95
N HIS A 266 44.09 41.70 -2.18
CA HIS A 266 45.15 42.55 -1.60
C HIS A 266 45.64 43.75 -2.46
N PRO A 267 46.40 44.76 -1.93
CA PRO A 267 47.63 44.53 -1.14
C PRO A 267 48.15 45.57 -0.08
N LEU A 268 49.09 45.06 0.75
CA LEU A 268 50.32 45.66 1.36
C LEU A 268 50.22 46.82 2.38
N GLN A 269 50.66 46.61 3.64
CA GLN A 269 51.98 46.97 4.27
C GLN A 269 51.93 48.41 4.85
N GLU A 270 52.38 48.82 6.03
CA GLU A 270 53.47 48.56 7.01
C GLU A 270 52.88 48.80 8.43
N MET A 271 53.45 48.48 9.60
CA MET A 271 54.81 48.28 10.12
C MET A 271 54.79 47.20 11.21
#